data_AF-A0A2E6S7G0-F1
#
_entry.id   AF-A0A2E6S7G0-F1
#
_cell.length_a   1.000
_cell.length_b   1.000
_cell.length_c   1.000
_cell.angle_alpha   90.00
_cell.angle_beta   90.00
_cell.angle_gamma   90.00
#
_symmetry.space_group_name_H-M   'P 1'
#
loop_
_entity.id
_entity.type
_entity.pdbx_description
1 polymer ?
#
loop_
_entity_poly.entity_id
_entity_poly.type
_entity_poly.pdbx_seq_one_letter_code
_entity_poly.pdbx_strand_id
1 'polypeptide(L)'
;MNLPLPFRIFNGIAVLLFAAFAFFQYNDIDPTVYHRASSLDAALWLGFYALIAILFAFSLFQKAAPRWLLLAGALACLVEMGRTGWGLWINIFGTEEFTMMQVSMSAEDPRVELSREFFGALIALAAVTLLWWERRKFAAAAPCPAGETASSQPGIREEPDES
;
A
#
# COMPACT_ATOMS: atom_id res chain seq x y z
N MET A 1 12.59 -10.00 5.02
CA MET A 1 11.51 -10.06 6.02
C MET A 1 11.05 -11.49 6.14
N ASN A 2 10.87 -12.00 7.36
CA ASN A 2 10.38 -13.36 7.59
C ASN A 2 8.85 -13.34 7.74
N LEU A 3 8.15 -13.30 6.62
CA LEU A 3 6.70 -13.20 6.59
C LEU A 3 6.05 -14.58 6.75
N PRO A 4 5.15 -14.80 7.74
CA PRO A 4 4.44 -16.06 7.89
C PRO A 4 3.60 -16.41 6.65
N LEU A 5 3.39 -17.70 6.41
CA LEU A 5 2.59 -18.20 5.27
C LEU A 5 1.23 -17.49 5.09
N PRO A 6 0.38 -17.27 6.12
CA PRO A 6 -0.91 -16.61 5.92
C PRO A 6 -0.77 -15.19 5.36
N PHE A 7 0.22 -14.43 5.82
CA PHE A 7 0.48 -13.08 5.31
C PHE A 7 1.05 -13.09 3.89
N ARG A 8 1.85 -14.11 3.54
CA ARG A 8 2.31 -14.30 2.15
C ARG A 8 1.13 -14.59 1.21
N ILE A 9 0.18 -15.43 1.63
CA ILE A 9 -1.03 -15.72 0.85
C ILE A 9 -1.87 -14.46 0.71
N PHE A 10 -2.14 -13.76 1.81
CA PHE A 10 -2.90 -12.51 1.80
C PHE A 10 -2.26 -11.47 0.88
N ASN A 11 -0.96 -11.23 1.01
CA ASN A 11 -0.23 -10.28 0.16
C ASN A 11 -0.25 -10.72 -1.30
N GLY A 12 -0.20 -12.02 -1.59
CA GLY A 12 -0.36 -12.57 -2.94
C GLY A 12 -1.72 -12.25 -3.55
N ILE A 13 -2.79 -12.50 -2.79
CA ILE A 13 -4.15 -12.16 -3.20
C ILE A 13 -4.29 -10.64 -3.40
N ALA A 14 -3.73 -9.83 -2.50
CA ALA A 14 -3.76 -8.38 -2.61
C ALA A 14 -3.05 -7.87 -3.87
N VAL A 15 -1.88 -8.40 -4.22
CA VAL A 15 -1.20 -8.07 -5.48
C VAL A 15 -2.11 -8.36 -6.68
N LEU A 16 -2.71 -9.55 -6.73
CA LEU A 16 -3.57 -9.95 -7.84
C LEU A 16 -4.80 -9.04 -7.95
N LEU A 17 -5.43 -8.72 -6.82
CA LEU A 17 -6.62 -7.88 -6.79
C LEU A 17 -6.32 -6.45 -7.24
N PHE A 18 -5.29 -5.80 -6.67
CA PHE A 18 -4.93 -4.44 -7.04
C PHE A 18 -4.36 -4.35 -8.47
N ALA A 19 -3.65 -5.38 -8.93
CA ALA A 19 -3.22 -5.45 -10.33
C ALA A 19 -4.41 -5.62 -11.30
N ALA A 20 -5.43 -6.39 -10.93
CA ALA A 20 -6.65 -6.51 -11.73
C ALA A 20 -7.41 -5.19 -11.82
N PHE A 21 -7.54 -4.44 -10.71
CA PHE A 21 -8.13 -3.10 -10.72
C PHE A 21 -7.33 -2.12 -11.57
N ALA A 22 -6.00 -2.13 -11.46
CA ALA A 22 -5.13 -1.35 -12.33
C ALA A 22 -5.35 -1.71 -13.82
N PHE A 23 -5.45 -2.99 -14.14
CA PHE A 23 -5.70 -3.44 -15.51
C PHE A 23 -7.05 -2.95 -16.05
N PHE A 24 -8.11 -2.95 -15.25
CA PHE A 24 -9.38 -2.37 -15.68
C PHE A 24 -9.27 -0.87 -15.96
N GLN A 25 -8.54 -0.12 -15.13
CA GLN A 25 -8.31 1.31 -15.36
C GLN A 25 -7.48 1.60 -16.61
N TYR A 26 -6.57 0.69 -17.00
CA TYR A 26 -5.85 0.83 -18.26
C TYR A 26 -6.81 0.78 -19.47
N ASN A 27 -7.83 -0.07 -19.43
CA ASN A 27 -8.84 -0.12 -20.50
C ASN A 27 -9.72 1.12 -20.54
N ASP A 28 -9.94 1.77 -19.39
CA ASP A 28 -10.72 3.02 -19.29
C ASP A 28 -9.96 4.24 -19.87
N ILE A 29 -8.63 4.16 -19.98
CA ILE A 29 -7.81 5.17 -20.68
C ILE A 29 -7.96 5.07 -22.20
N ASP A 30 -8.26 3.87 -22.73
CA ASP A 30 -8.33 3.63 -24.17
C ASP A 30 -9.57 4.33 -24.78
N PRO A 31 -9.38 5.38 -25.59
CA PRO A 31 -10.49 6.12 -26.17
C PRO A 31 -11.28 5.29 -27.19
N THR A 32 -10.75 4.14 -27.64
CA THR A 32 -11.46 3.18 -28.51
C THR A 32 -12.44 2.30 -27.75
N VAL A 33 -12.26 2.16 -26.43
CA VAL A 33 -13.15 1.39 -25.54
C VAL A 33 -14.17 2.31 -24.87
N TYR A 34 -13.76 3.50 -24.39
CA TYR A 34 -14.64 4.48 -23.75
C TYR A 34 -14.55 5.87 -24.38
N HIS A 35 -15.70 6.37 -24.85
CA HIS A 35 -15.71 7.55 -25.71
C HIS A 35 -15.80 8.90 -24.96
N ARG A 36 -15.86 8.92 -23.61
CA ARG A 36 -16.03 10.14 -22.80
C ARG A 36 -15.43 10.11 -21.38
N ALA A 37 -14.68 9.07 -21.02
CA ALA A 37 -14.04 9.03 -19.70
C ALA A 37 -12.91 10.06 -19.61
N SER A 38 -12.74 10.67 -18.43
CA SER A 38 -11.58 11.52 -18.17
C SER A 38 -10.33 10.64 -18.15
N SER A 39 -9.57 10.64 -19.24
CA SER A 39 -8.35 9.83 -19.38
C SER A 39 -7.31 10.14 -18.30
N LEU A 40 -7.29 11.39 -17.80
CA LEU A 40 -6.46 11.78 -16.68
C LEU A 40 -6.90 11.08 -15.38
N ASP A 41 -8.20 10.98 -15.14
CA ASP A 41 -8.73 10.38 -13.90
C ASP A 41 -8.49 8.86 -13.90
N ALA A 42 -8.76 8.20 -15.02
CA ALA A 42 -8.42 6.78 -15.22
C ALA A 42 -6.91 6.53 -15.07
N ALA A 43 -6.05 7.43 -15.57
CA ALA A 43 -4.60 7.33 -15.39
C ALA A 43 -4.14 7.50 -13.93
N LEU A 44 -4.79 8.39 -13.17
CA LEU A 44 -4.53 8.56 -11.74
C LEU A 44 -4.93 7.30 -10.96
N TRP A 45 -6.11 6.74 -11.22
CA TRP A 45 -6.57 5.49 -10.61
C TRP A 45 -5.72 4.28 -11.00
N LEU A 46 -5.29 4.19 -12.26
CA LEU A 46 -4.31 3.19 -12.72
C LEU A 46 -3.03 3.28 -11.90
N GLY A 47 -2.44 4.48 -11.80
CA GLY A 47 -1.22 4.72 -11.05
C GLY A 47 -1.39 4.40 -9.55
N PHE A 48 -2.54 4.78 -8.98
CA PHE A 48 -2.90 4.51 -7.60
C PHE A 48 -2.95 3.00 -7.31
N TYR A 49 -3.73 2.23 -8.06
CA TYR A 49 -3.83 0.79 -7.86
C TYR A 49 -2.51 0.06 -8.15
N ALA A 50 -1.76 0.50 -9.17
CA ALA A 50 -0.45 -0.05 -9.47
C ALA A 50 0.55 0.19 -8.32
N LEU A 51 0.56 1.39 -7.72
CA LEU A 51 1.39 1.70 -6.56
C LEU A 51 1.10 0.75 -5.39
N ILE A 52 -0.17 0.53 -5.07
CA ILE A 52 -0.58 -0.37 -3.98
C ILE A 52 -0.18 -1.83 -4.29
N ALA A 53 -0.37 -2.29 -5.53
CA ALA A 53 0.07 -3.62 -5.95
C ALA A 53 1.59 -3.80 -5.82
N ILE A 54 2.38 -2.81 -6.23
CA ILE A 54 3.84 -2.80 -6.09
C ILE A 54 4.25 -2.89 -4.61
N LEU A 55 3.59 -2.14 -3.73
CA LEU A 55 3.86 -2.16 -2.29
C LEU A 55 3.67 -3.57 -1.69
N PHE A 56 2.60 -4.29 -2.07
CA PHE A 56 2.40 -5.68 -1.66
C PHE A 56 3.42 -6.63 -2.30
N ALA A 57 3.78 -6.42 -3.57
CA ALA A 57 4.76 -7.24 -4.26
C ALA A 57 6.14 -7.19 -3.58
N PHE A 58 6.57 -6.02 -3.09
CA PHE A 58 7.78 -5.89 -2.28
C PHE A 58 7.77 -6.87 -1.09
N SER A 59 6.64 -6.95 -0.36
CA SER A 59 6.49 -7.86 0.78
C SER A 59 6.68 -9.33 0.40
N LEU A 60 6.20 -9.74 -0.78
CA LEU A 60 6.33 -11.12 -1.30
C LEU A 60 7.78 -11.49 -1.66
N PHE A 61 8.54 -10.54 -2.20
CA PHE A 61 9.97 -10.72 -2.47
C PHE A 61 10.84 -10.63 -1.21
N GLN A 62 10.22 -10.70 -0.03
CA GLN A 62 10.87 -10.57 1.29
C GLN A 62 11.62 -9.24 1.47
N LYS A 63 11.38 -8.26 0.59
CA LYS A 63 11.95 -6.92 0.65
C LYS A 63 10.97 -6.00 1.38
N ALA A 64 11.42 -5.40 2.48
CA ALA A 64 10.59 -4.39 3.13
C ALA A 64 10.41 -3.20 2.18
N ALA A 65 9.17 -2.80 1.89
CA ALA A 65 8.92 -1.57 1.17
C ALA A 65 9.62 -0.40 1.90
N PRO A 66 10.32 0.49 1.17
CA PRO A 66 11.00 1.60 1.81
C PRO A 66 9.98 2.55 2.43
N ARG A 67 10.34 3.16 3.57
CA ARG A 67 9.41 4.01 4.36
C ARG A 67 8.81 5.15 3.53
N TRP A 68 9.62 5.79 2.68
CA TRP A 68 9.16 6.89 1.84
C TRP A 68 8.07 6.44 0.86
N LEU A 69 8.13 5.21 0.36
CA LEU A 69 7.14 4.67 -0.58
C LEU A 69 5.83 4.32 0.14
N LEU A 70 5.92 3.82 1.38
CA LEU A 70 4.74 3.65 2.23
C LEU A 70 4.10 5.00 2.60
N LEU A 71 4.90 6.04 2.86
CA LEU A 71 4.39 7.40 3.08
C LEU A 71 3.74 7.97 1.82
N ALA A 72 4.34 7.76 0.66
CA ALA A 72 3.77 8.18 -0.63
C ALA A 72 2.44 7.46 -0.89
N GLY A 73 2.36 6.15 -0.62
CA GLY A 73 1.12 5.38 -0.71
C GLY A 73 0.05 5.89 0.26
N ALA A 74 0.40 6.11 1.53
CA ALA A 74 -0.53 6.66 2.51
C ALA A 74 -1.03 8.06 2.11
N LEU A 75 -0.14 8.93 1.63
CA LEU A 75 -0.50 10.26 1.14
C LEU A 75 -1.42 10.18 -0.07
N ALA A 76 -1.13 9.29 -1.04
CA ALA A 76 -1.99 9.07 -2.20
C ALA A 76 -3.40 8.63 -1.76
N CYS A 77 -3.51 7.70 -0.81
CA CYS A 77 -4.82 7.30 -0.28
C CYS A 77 -5.57 8.47 0.37
N LEU A 78 -4.88 9.29 1.16
CA LEU A 78 -5.50 10.45 1.81
C LEU A 78 -5.95 11.52 0.79
N VAL A 79 -5.16 11.72 -0.27
CA VAL A 79 -5.53 12.63 -1.37
C VAL A 79 -6.78 12.13 -2.09
N GLU A 80 -6.84 10.84 -2.45
CA GLU A 80 -8.02 10.27 -3.11
C GLU A 80 -9.25 10.29 -2.20
N MET A 81 -9.10 9.96 -0.91
CA MET A 81 -10.18 10.11 0.08
C MET A 81 -10.65 11.57 0.19
N GLY A 82 -9.73 12.54 0.14
CA GLY A 82 -10.08 13.95 0.15
C GLY A 82 -10.85 14.39 -1.11
N ARG A 83 -10.44 13.92 -2.28
CA ARG A 83 -11.08 14.21 -3.58
C ARG A 83 -12.50 13.64 -3.66
N THR A 84 -12.69 12.44 -3.13
CA THR A 84 -13.91 11.64 -3.30
C THR A 84 -14.87 11.74 -2.11
N GLY A 85 -14.38 12.23 -0.97
CA GLY A 85 -15.13 12.30 0.29
C GLY A 85 -16.38 13.15 0.22
N TRP A 86 -16.44 14.13 -0.70
CA TRP A 86 -17.66 14.91 -0.93
C TRP A 86 -18.82 14.05 -1.44
N GLY A 87 -18.53 13.08 -2.32
CA GLY A 87 -19.55 12.15 -2.80
C GLY A 87 -20.09 11.25 -1.69
N LEU A 88 -19.21 10.76 -0.82
CA LEU A 88 -19.63 10.02 0.38
C LEU A 88 -20.49 10.88 1.32
N TRP A 89 -20.09 12.14 1.53
CA TRP A 89 -20.83 13.07 2.36
C TRP A 89 -22.27 13.27 1.85
N ILE A 90 -22.43 13.55 0.55
CA ILE A 90 -23.76 13.69 -0.06
C ILE A 90 -24.53 12.37 0.01
N ASN A 91 -23.88 11.22 -0.18
CA ASN A 91 -24.57 9.94 -0.14
C ASN A 91 -25.12 9.61 1.27
N ILE A 92 -24.43 10.01 2.33
CA ILE A 92 -24.84 9.75 3.72
C ILE A 92 -25.79 10.83 4.26
N PHE A 93 -25.51 12.10 3.98
CA PHE A 93 -26.19 13.25 4.59
C PHE A 93 -27.07 14.04 3.62
N GLY A 94 -27.13 13.63 2.35
CA GLY A 94 -27.98 14.25 1.34
C GLY A 94 -29.46 13.96 1.55
N THR A 95 -30.27 14.55 0.69
CA THR A 95 -31.75 14.43 0.71
C THR A 95 -32.25 13.15 0.03
N GLU A 96 -31.43 12.61 -0.86
CA GLU A 96 -31.69 11.39 -1.60
C GLU A 96 -31.33 10.14 -0.78
N GLU A 97 -31.94 9.00 -1.06
CA GLU A 97 -31.63 7.75 -0.34
C GLU A 97 -30.17 7.32 -0.56
N PHE A 98 -29.58 6.76 0.50
CA PHE A 98 -28.24 6.21 0.45
C PHE A 98 -28.19 4.99 -0.47
N THR A 99 -27.25 4.98 -1.41
CA THR A 99 -27.00 3.80 -2.24
C THR A 99 -25.52 3.66 -2.61
N MET A 100 -25.05 2.41 -2.62
CA MET A 100 -23.72 2.02 -3.11
C MET A 100 -23.81 1.16 -4.37
N MET A 101 -25.03 0.87 -4.82
CA MET A 101 -25.34 0.02 -5.96
C MET A 101 -25.89 0.90 -7.08
N GLN A 102 -25.21 0.92 -8.22
CA GLN A 102 -25.77 1.49 -9.44
C GLN A 102 -26.83 0.55 -10.01
N VAL A 103 -28.05 1.05 -10.19
CA VAL A 103 -29.14 0.32 -10.86
C VAL A 103 -28.97 0.37 -12.40
N SER A 104 -28.09 1.25 -12.88
CA SER A 104 -27.81 1.53 -14.29
C SER A 104 -26.34 1.93 -14.46
N MET A 105 -25.71 1.58 -15.61
CA MET A 105 -24.39 2.11 -16.00
C MET A 105 -24.43 3.59 -16.42
N SER A 106 -25.60 4.23 -16.32
CA SER A 106 -25.75 5.68 -16.46
C SER A 106 -25.06 6.39 -15.30
N ALA A 107 -24.24 7.40 -15.61
CA ALA A 107 -23.62 8.34 -14.67
C ALA A 107 -24.64 9.29 -14.00
N GLU A 108 -25.90 8.87 -13.89
CA GLU A 108 -27.00 9.66 -13.35
C GLU A 108 -26.77 10.07 -11.89
N ASP A 109 -25.97 9.30 -11.15
CA ASP A 109 -25.75 9.55 -9.74
C ASP A 109 -24.27 9.55 -9.31
N PRO A 110 -23.57 10.70 -9.42
CA PRO A 110 -22.12 10.79 -9.20
C PRO A 110 -21.70 10.51 -7.73
N ARG A 111 -22.62 10.63 -6.76
CA ARG A 111 -22.33 10.35 -5.35
C ARG A 111 -22.08 8.86 -5.11
N VAL A 112 -22.63 7.95 -5.93
CA VAL A 112 -22.38 6.51 -5.81
C VAL A 112 -20.95 6.16 -6.23
N GLU A 113 -20.52 6.65 -7.38
CA GLU A 113 -19.15 6.44 -7.90
C GLU A 113 -18.11 7.03 -6.95
N LEU A 114 -18.28 8.29 -6.57
CA LEU A 114 -17.39 8.96 -5.62
C LEU A 114 -17.37 8.27 -4.24
N SER A 115 -18.50 7.74 -3.76
CA SER A 115 -18.50 6.96 -2.52
C SER A 115 -17.68 5.68 -2.66
N ARG A 116 -17.84 4.96 -3.77
CA ARG A 116 -17.09 3.71 -4.05
C ARG A 116 -15.59 3.98 -4.14
N GLU A 117 -15.22 5.05 -4.82
CA GLU A 117 -13.84 5.52 -4.91
C GLU A 117 -13.25 5.86 -3.54
N PHE A 118 -14.01 6.57 -2.69
CA PHE A 118 -13.60 6.86 -1.31
C PHE A 118 -13.31 5.58 -0.52
N PHE A 119 -14.23 4.61 -0.57
CA PHE A 119 -14.03 3.32 0.12
C PHE A 119 -12.88 2.51 -0.48
N GLY A 120 -12.66 2.58 -1.78
CA GLY A 120 -11.49 2.01 -2.44
C GLY A 120 -10.18 2.57 -1.89
N ALA A 121 -10.11 3.90 -1.75
CA ALA A 121 -8.96 4.59 -1.17
C ALA A 121 -8.79 4.28 0.34
N LEU A 122 -9.89 4.15 1.09
CA LEU A 122 -9.87 3.75 2.50
C LEU A 122 -9.33 2.32 2.68
N ILE A 123 -9.78 1.37 1.85
CA ILE A 123 -9.28 -0.01 1.87
C ILE A 123 -7.78 -0.02 1.54
N ALA A 124 -7.36 0.73 0.54
CA ALA A 124 -5.94 0.88 0.20
C ALA A 124 -5.13 1.47 1.36
N LEU A 125 -5.64 2.48 2.08
CA LEU A 125 -4.97 3.04 3.27
C LEU A 125 -4.82 2.00 4.39
N ALA A 126 -5.85 1.20 4.64
CA ALA A 126 -5.76 0.08 5.58
C ALA A 126 -4.69 -0.93 5.15
N ALA A 127 -4.62 -1.22 3.85
CA ALA A 127 -3.60 -2.07 3.24
C ALA A 127 -2.17 -1.55 3.45
N VAL A 128 -1.93 -0.25 3.19
CA VAL A 128 -0.64 0.40 3.44
C VAL A 128 -0.28 0.37 4.93
N THR A 129 -1.26 0.58 5.80
CA THR A 129 -1.06 0.51 7.26
C THR A 129 -0.67 -0.90 7.70
N LEU A 130 -1.31 -1.93 7.13
CA LEU A 130 -0.94 -3.34 7.35
C LEU A 130 0.49 -3.61 6.89
N LEU A 131 0.88 -3.19 5.69
CA LEU A 131 2.25 -3.35 5.19
C LEU A 131 3.28 -2.64 6.07
N TRP A 132 2.93 -1.45 6.59
CA TRP A 132 3.77 -0.75 7.55
C TRP A 132 3.95 -1.57 8.83
N TRP A 133 2.88 -2.17 9.33
CA TRP A 133 2.91 -3.02 10.51
C TRP A 133 3.71 -4.31 10.27
N GLU A 134 3.49 -5.01 9.15
CA GLU A 134 4.27 -6.19 8.75
C GLU A 134 5.77 -5.89 8.72
N ARG A 135 6.14 -4.75 8.12
CA ARG A 135 7.53 -4.27 8.11
C ARG A 135 8.08 -4.09 9.52
N ARG A 136 7.35 -3.48 10.45
CA ARG A 136 7.82 -3.32 11.84
C ARG A 136 7.98 -4.68 12.53
N LYS A 137 7.03 -5.60 12.34
CA LYS A 137 6.99 -6.88 13.04
C LYS A 137 7.99 -7.91 12.50
N PHE A 138 8.17 -7.95 11.18
CA PHE A 138 8.91 -9.03 10.50
C PHE A 138 10.22 -8.58 9.84
N ALA A 139 10.55 -7.27 9.84
CA ALA A 139 11.88 -6.79 9.44
C ALA A 139 12.87 -6.67 10.62
N ALA A 140 12.39 -6.63 11.87
CA ALA A 140 13.23 -6.51 13.07
C ALA A 140 14.03 -7.80 13.41
N ALA A 141 13.99 -8.83 12.56
CA ALA A 141 14.71 -10.08 12.74
C ALA A 141 16.05 -10.14 11.99
N ALA A 142 16.62 -9.01 11.58
CA ALA A 142 18.03 -8.98 11.20
C ALA A 142 18.85 -9.08 12.49
N PRO A 143 19.69 -10.13 12.67
CA PRO A 143 20.62 -10.15 13.78
C PRO A 143 21.44 -8.87 13.73
N CYS A 144 21.54 -8.16 14.86
CA CYS A 144 22.65 -7.25 15.06
C CYS A 144 23.93 -8.06 14.74
N PRO A 145 24.91 -7.55 13.99
CA PRO A 145 26.20 -8.22 13.91
C PRO A 145 26.78 -8.23 15.33
N ALA A 146 26.52 -9.32 16.05
CA ALA A 146 27.24 -9.68 17.25
C ALA A 146 28.61 -10.15 16.77
N GLY A 147 29.61 -9.28 16.88
CA GLY A 147 30.96 -9.65 16.46
C GLY A 147 31.91 -8.48 16.36
N GLU A 148 32.21 -7.82 17.48
CA GLU A 148 33.59 -7.45 17.80
C GLU A 148 33.73 -7.14 19.30
N THR A 149 33.64 -8.19 20.12
CA THR A 149 34.33 -8.22 21.41
C THR A 149 35.08 -9.53 21.51
N ALA A 150 36.36 -9.52 21.12
CA ALA A 150 37.39 -10.33 21.75
C ALA A 150 38.79 -9.85 21.38
N SER A 151 39.53 -9.46 22.42
CA SER A 151 40.99 -9.60 22.56
C SER A 151 41.90 -8.60 21.86
N SER A 152 42.30 -7.58 22.61
CA SER A 152 43.69 -7.11 22.63
C SER A 152 43.99 -6.56 24.03
N GLN A 153 44.24 -7.46 24.98
CA GLN A 153 45.16 -7.12 26.07
C GLN A 153 46.58 -7.39 25.54
N PRO A 154 47.45 -6.39 25.41
CA PRO A 154 48.86 -6.65 25.20
C PRO A 154 49.45 -7.14 26.52
N GLY A 155 49.99 -8.36 26.51
CA GLY A 155 50.68 -8.96 27.65
C GLY A 155 51.88 -8.11 28.06
N ILE A 156 51.87 -7.65 29.31
CA ILE A 156 53.09 -7.25 30.01
C ILE A 156 53.70 -8.53 30.58
N ARG A 157 54.76 -8.99 29.94
CA ARG A 157 55.69 -9.98 30.48
C ARG A 157 56.69 -9.21 31.33
N GLU A 158 56.48 -9.17 32.63
CA GLU A 158 57.54 -8.80 33.57
C GLU A 158 58.24 -10.09 34.03
N GLU A 159 59.57 -10.05 33.92
CA GLU A 159 60.50 -11.14 34.19
C GLU A 159 60.54 -11.51 35.69
N PRO A 160 60.95 -12.75 36.02
CA PRO A 160 61.22 -13.14 37.40
C PRO A 160 62.54 -12.51 37.88
N ASP A 161 62.48 -11.75 38.96
CA ASP A 161 63.66 -11.24 39.67
C ASP A 161 64.26 -12.38 40.51
N GLU A 162 65.35 -12.97 40.02
CA GLU A 162 66.26 -13.81 40.80
C GLU A 162 67.45 -12.96 41.25
N SER A 163 67.48 -12.52 42.52
CA SER A 163 68.63 -12.60 43.44
C SER A 163 68.39 -11.87 44.78
#